data_AF-A0AAE3WGD1-F1
#
_entry.id   AF-A0AAE3WGD1-F1
#
_cell.length_a   1.000
_cell.length_b   1.000
_cell.length_c   1.000
_cell.angle_alpha   90.00
_cell.angle_beta   90.00
_cell.angle_gamma   90.00
#
_symmetry.space_group_name_H-M   'P 1'
#
loop_
_entity.id
_entity.type
_entity.pdbx_description
1 polymer ?
#
loop_
_entity_poly.entity_id
_entity_poly.type
_entity_poly.pdbx_seq_one_letter_code
_entity_poly.pdbx_strand_id
1 'polypeptide(L)'
;MFSDGGFDLRAFDYPFFVEFNLESFEGPRWLYWRLLNLSGWLRFVEARLSSPLGLLRRTLIVGCTDEGNSLPKWQVEGILPLVCSLPRETFWLPPDELDDIAEMERWDFMGECDLLALQELEALEGSTAGRLRGAEVRVGSALREAELYIARLQREARDPSCPLDRRSWIKQRIDAIDEQVELATASLRRRLRDIRREAEQKENSLWRSLRQEAEVETLGTVQFTVRNRLHEKQVRLPLVQEEVFSAGVSEQSAQLALAEYFEDAAKRKQARQKKREQEAEEAKKLQRQRKMAAVERKKSARNKTTSHSQIDKAKVPAQTKPRVAERKATPQLRHDPPAIPARESTVEQQGEDDTVHMLQKALAEPSRSLESRQHSYIDVSLAANLVDKLVSLGPARAEQVERLCNARRLLSPKSRKALAKLKQGTTALDDPDRNALKHLLHNLKKTGFDVDGFLNVK
;
A
#
# COMPACT_ATOMS: atom_id res chain seq x y z
N MET A 1 3.59 34.46 45.40
CA MET A 1 4.71 33.51 45.38
C MET A 1 4.16 32.14 44.98
N PHE A 2 4.03 31.91 43.68
CA PHE A 2 3.83 30.57 43.10
C PHE A 2 4.94 30.47 42.07
N SER A 3 6.10 30.04 42.52
CA SER A 3 7.25 29.79 41.67
C SER A 3 7.01 28.51 40.88
N ASP A 4 7.25 28.60 39.58
CA ASP A 4 7.44 27.52 38.61
C ASP A 4 7.73 26.17 39.25
N GLY A 5 6.68 25.38 39.44
CA GLY A 5 6.78 23.94 39.64
C GLY A 5 7.10 23.30 38.30
N GLY A 6 8.32 23.49 37.82
CA GLY A 6 8.88 22.62 36.80
C GLY A 6 8.83 21.21 37.36
N PHE A 7 7.91 20.39 36.87
CA PHE A 7 7.92 18.95 37.09
C PHE A 7 9.25 18.43 36.52
N ASP A 8 10.23 18.29 37.40
CA ASP A 8 11.55 17.78 37.04
C ASP A 8 11.40 16.28 36.80
N LEU A 9 11.16 15.90 35.54
CA LEU A 9 10.91 14.53 35.10
C LEU A 9 12.07 13.56 35.39
N ARG A 10 13.22 14.07 35.86
CA ARG A 10 14.40 13.27 36.23
C ARG A 10 14.32 12.68 37.64
N ALA A 11 13.26 12.93 38.39
CA ALA A 11 13.05 12.41 39.76
C ALA A 11 12.11 11.17 39.84
N PHE A 12 11.67 10.60 38.71
CA PHE A 12 10.66 9.53 38.65
C PHE A 12 11.21 8.09 38.56
N ASP A 13 12.31 7.79 39.24
CA ASP A 13 12.57 6.38 39.60
C ASP A 13 11.61 5.90 40.71
N TYR A 14 10.80 6.80 41.27
CA TYR A 14 9.76 6.44 42.23
C TYR A 14 8.50 5.96 41.52
N PRO A 15 8.08 4.71 41.74
CA PRO A 15 6.84 4.21 41.18
C PRO A 15 5.65 4.96 41.75
N PHE A 16 4.60 5.09 40.95
CA PHE A 16 3.31 5.64 41.38
C PHE A 16 2.16 4.68 41.06
N PHE A 17 1.08 4.80 41.84
CA PHE A 17 -0.11 3.98 41.73
C PHE A 17 -1.22 4.71 40.98
N VAL A 18 -1.89 3.98 40.08
CA VAL A 18 -3.02 4.47 39.29
C VAL A 18 -4.18 3.48 39.30
N GLU A 19 -5.41 3.98 39.43
CA GLU A 19 -6.62 3.17 39.29
C GLU A 19 -7.26 3.46 37.93
N PHE A 20 -7.43 2.44 37.09
CA PHE A 20 -8.12 2.54 35.81
C PHE A 20 -9.60 2.17 35.97
N ASN A 21 -10.48 3.01 35.42
CA ASN A 21 -11.92 2.74 35.42
C ASN A 21 -12.32 1.93 34.18
N LEU A 22 -12.76 0.70 34.41
CA LEU A 22 -13.20 -0.20 33.33
C LEU A 22 -14.51 0.25 32.67
N GLU A 23 -15.27 1.16 33.29
CA GLU A 23 -16.51 1.72 32.72
C GLU A 23 -16.27 2.49 31.42
N SER A 24 -15.09 3.07 31.25
CA SER A 24 -14.73 3.80 30.02
C SER A 24 -14.19 2.89 28.92
N PHE A 25 -14.21 1.56 29.12
CA PHE A 25 -13.68 0.63 28.14
C PHE A 25 -14.60 0.55 26.91
N GLU A 26 -14.13 1.07 25.78
CA GLU A 26 -14.77 0.90 24.48
C GLU A 26 -14.03 -0.17 23.67
N GLY A 27 -14.50 -1.42 23.74
CA GLY A 27 -13.83 -2.52 23.06
C GLY A 27 -14.59 -3.84 23.08
N PRO A 28 -13.97 -4.92 22.55
CA PRO A 28 -14.63 -6.21 22.50
C PRO A 28 -14.85 -6.79 23.90
N ARG A 29 -16.03 -7.36 24.13
CA ARG A 29 -16.46 -7.85 25.45
C ARG A 29 -15.54 -8.93 26.05
N TRP A 30 -14.85 -9.70 25.23
CA TRP A 30 -13.90 -10.71 25.73
C TRP A 30 -12.68 -10.06 26.40
N LEU A 31 -12.22 -8.90 25.92
CA LEU A 31 -11.11 -8.15 26.50
C LEU A 31 -11.53 -7.49 27.81
N TYR A 32 -12.75 -6.95 27.86
CA TYR A 32 -13.35 -6.42 29.10
C TYR A 32 -13.25 -7.41 30.27
N TRP A 33 -13.63 -8.68 30.05
CA TRP A 33 -13.57 -9.71 31.09
C TRP A 33 -12.15 -10.07 31.52
N ARG A 34 -11.16 -9.93 30.63
CA ARG A 34 -9.74 -10.16 30.93
C ARG A 34 -9.12 -9.02 31.74
N LEU A 35 -9.65 -7.81 31.59
CA LEU A 35 -9.21 -6.63 32.33
C LEU A 35 -9.92 -6.46 33.67
N LEU A 36 -11.03 -7.17 33.90
CA LEU A 36 -11.81 -7.04 35.13
C LEU A 36 -10.98 -7.46 36.35
N ASN A 37 -10.85 -6.52 37.30
CA ASN A 37 -10.09 -6.70 38.55
C ASN A 37 -8.62 -7.07 38.33
N LEU A 38 -8.06 -6.72 37.17
CA LEU A 38 -6.66 -6.92 36.89
C LEU A 38 -5.83 -5.90 37.66
N SER A 39 -4.77 -6.36 38.30
CA SER A 39 -3.80 -5.52 38.99
C SER A 39 -2.38 -5.98 38.69
N GLY A 40 -1.45 -5.05 38.78
CA GLY A 40 -0.06 -5.32 38.43
C GLY A 40 0.76 -4.06 38.25
N TRP A 41 1.80 -4.20 37.42
CA TRP A 41 2.77 -3.16 37.14
C TRP A 41 2.89 -2.91 35.65
N LEU A 42 3.09 -1.65 35.29
CA LEU A 42 3.42 -1.20 33.94
C LEU A 42 4.74 -0.44 33.99
N ARG A 43 5.60 -0.69 33.01
CA ARG A 43 6.82 0.10 32.78
C ARG A 43 6.79 0.71 31.40
N PHE A 44 7.09 2.00 31.35
CA PHE A 44 7.23 2.77 30.13
C PHE A 44 8.71 2.88 29.82
N VAL A 45 9.08 2.43 28.63
CA VAL A 45 10.47 2.30 28.22
C VAL A 45 10.62 2.95 26.85
N GLU A 46 11.59 3.84 26.67
CA GLU A 46 11.95 4.36 25.36
C GLU A 46 13.14 3.58 24.81
N ALA A 47 12.92 2.84 23.73
CA ALA A 47 13.99 2.20 22.98
C ALA A 47 14.44 3.11 21.84
N ARG A 48 15.75 3.30 21.71
CA ARG A 48 16.40 4.13 20.68
C ARG A 48 17.49 3.33 19.96
N LEU A 49 17.51 3.41 18.63
CA LEU A 49 18.54 2.80 17.81
C LEU A 49 18.99 3.78 16.72
N SER A 50 20.30 4.05 16.68
CA SER A 50 20.91 4.96 15.71
C SER A 50 21.34 4.22 14.44
N SER A 51 20.45 4.13 13.45
CA SER A 51 20.71 3.45 12.17
C SER A 51 21.16 4.43 11.07
N PRO A 52 21.85 4.00 9.98
CA PRO A 52 22.02 4.80 8.76
C PRO A 52 20.69 5.21 8.12
N LEU A 53 19.58 4.53 8.45
CA LEU A 53 18.21 4.94 8.08
C LEU A 53 17.72 6.19 8.84
N GLY A 54 18.44 6.56 9.90
CA GLY A 54 18.05 7.61 10.83
C GLY A 54 17.88 7.06 12.25
N LEU A 55 17.43 7.94 13.12
CA LEU A 55 17.20 7.61 14.52
C LEU A 55 15.83 6.97 14.69
N LEU A 56 15.82 5.66 14.97
CA LEU A 56 14.61 4.91 15.26
C LEU A 56 14.32 5.00 16.75
N ARG A 57 13.11 5.41 17.11
CA ARG A 57 12.66 5.54 18.50
C ARG A 57 11.27 4.95 18.66
N ARG A 58 11.06 4.20 19.73
CA ARG A 58 9.75 3.64 20.06
C ARG A 58 9.56 3.63 21.58
N THR A 59 8.39 4.08 22.02
CA THR A 59 7.96 3.86 23.40
C THR A 59 7.34 2.47 23.49
N LEU A 60 8.00 1.61 24.25
CA LEU A 60 7.57 0.27 24.62
C LEU A 60 6.83 0.36 25.96
N ILE A 61 5.73 -0.37 26.08
CA ILE A 61 4.93 -0.41 27.29
C ILE A 61 4.81 -1.87 27.67
N VAL A 62 5.37 -2.18 28.82
CA VAL A 62 5.54 -3.52 29.31
C VAL A 62 4.70 -3.66 30.57
N GLY A 63 4.08 -4.82 30.76
CA GLY A 63 3.28 -5.04 31.94
C GLY A 63 3.45 -6.44 32.52
N CYS A 64 3.28 -6.55 33.83
CA CYS A 64 3.14 -7.81 34.52
C CYS A 64 2.01 -7.71 35.55
N THR A 65 1.44 -8.85 35.95
CA THR A 65 0.50 -8.91 37.07
C THR A 65 1.24 -8.81 38.40
N ASP A 66 0.51 -8.62 39.51
CA ASP A 66 1.10 -8.66 40.85
C ASP A 66 1.78 -10.00 41.19
N GLU A 67 1.44 -11.06 40.45
CA GLU A 67 2.05 -12.39 40.58
C GLU A 67 3.33 -12.55 39.74
N GLY A 68 3.77 -11.51 39.03
CA GLY A 68 4.94 -11.55 38.14
C GLY A 68 4.64 -12.13 36.75
N ASN A 69 3.38 -12.45 36.42
CA ASN A 69 3.03 -12.98 35.10
C ASN A 69 3.03 -11.87 34.04
N SER A 70 3.73 -12.09 32.92
CA SER A 70 3.77 -11.13 31.82
C SER A 70 2.38 -10.85 31.22
N LEU A 71 2.08 -9.57 31.02
CA LEU A 71 0.87 -9.12 30.34
C LEU A 71 1.14 -9.01 28.85
N PRO A 72 0.34 -9.66 27.99
CA PRO A 72 0.52 -9.56 26.57
C PRO A 72 0.23 -8.14 26.07
N LYS A 73 0.94 -7.71 25.03
CA LYS A 73 0.86 -6.36 24.45
C LYS A 73 -0.54 -5.84 24.18
N TRP A 74 -1.42 -6.69 23.60
CA TRP A 74 -2.82 -6.30 23.33
C TRP A 74 -3.63 -6.02 24.61
N GLN A 75 -3.25 -6.61 25.74
CA GLN A 75 -3.91 -6.37 27.02
C GLN A 75 -3.42 -5.05 27.62
N VAL A 76 -2.12 -4.80 27.55
CA VAL A 76 -1.51 -3.52 27.95
C VAL A 76 -2.10 -2.37 27.12
N GLU A 77 -2.15 -2.51 25.80
CA GLU A 77 -2.77 -1.54 24.89
C GLU A 77 -4.25 -1.30 25.20
N GLY A 78 -4.96 -2.31 25.71
CA GLY A 78 -6.36 -2.19 26.13
C GLY A 78 -6.56 -1.41 27.43
N ILE A 79 -5.53 -1.31 28.29
CA ILE A 79 -5.58 -0.57 29.56
C ILE A 79 -5.33 0.92 29.36
N LEU A 80 -4.39 1.27 28.47
CA LEU A 80 -3.98 2.65 28.21
C LEU A 80 -5.11 3.66 27.89
N PRO A 81 -6.15 3.31 27.11
CA PRO A 81 -7.24 4.24 26.81
C PRO A 81 -8.23 4.41 27.97
N LEU A 82 -8.10 3.64 29.06
CA LEU A 82 -9.02 3.74 30.20
C LEU A 82 -8.82 5.04 30.95
N VAL A 83 -9.92 5.62 31.43
CA VAL A 83 -9.88 6.79 32.30
C VAL A 83 -9.19 6.40 33.60
N CYS A 84 -8.11 7.10 33.93
CA CYS A 84 -7.31 6.85 35.12
C CYS A 84 -7.63 7.84 36.25
N SER A 85 -7.39 7.40 37.49
CA SER A 85 -7.34 8.28 38.65
C SER A 85 -6.04 9.08 38.68
N LEU A 86 -5.99 10.11 39.54
CA LEU A 86 -4.76 10.85 39.79
C LEU A 86 -3.69 9.93 40.39
N PRO A 87 -2.41 10.11 40.01
CA PRO A 87 -1.31 9.29 40.51
C PRO A 87 -1.20 9.44 42.03
N ARG A 88 -0.98 8.31 42.71
CA ARG A 88 -0.75 8.23 44.16
C ARG A 88 0.61 7.62 44.43
N GLU A 89 1.19 7.90 45.58
CA GLU A 89 2.41 7.20 46.02
C GLU A 89 2.12 5.72 46.21
N THR A 90 3.06 4.86 45.80
CA THR A 90 3.05 3.44 46.17
C THR A 90 4.17 3.14 47.14
N PHE A 91 3.90 2.21 48.05
CA PHE A 91 4.86 1.71 49.04
C PHE A 91 5.53 0.41 48.59
N TRP A 92 5.11 -0.13 47.44
CA TRP A 92 5.60 -1.39 46.90
C TRP A 92 6.73 -1.12 45.90
N LEU A 93 7.69 -2.05 45.84
CA LEU A 93 8.73 -2.04 44.83
C LEU A 93 8.24 -2.76 43.57
N PRO A 94 8.67 -2.33 42.38
CA PRO A 94 8.33 -3.03 41.16
C PRO A 94 8.98 -4.43 41.16
N PRO A 95 8.30 -5.44 40.57
CA PRO A 95 8.83 -6.79 40.44
C PRO A 95 10.01 -6.84 39.47
N ASP A 96 10.99 -7.70 39.76
CA ASP A 96 12.20 -7.89 38.95
C ASP A 96 11.87 -8.46 37.56
N GLU A 97 10.80 -9.25 37.45
CA GLU A 97 10.34 -9.81 36.17
C GLU A 97 9.99 -8.73 35.14
N LEU A 98 9.71 -7.50 35.59
CA LEU A 98 9.41 -6.38 34.71
C LEU A 98 10.64 -5.94 33.90
N ASP A 99 11.85 -6.15 34.43
CA ASP A 99 13.11 -5.91 33.72
C ASP A 99 13.33 -6.98 32.63
N ASP A 100 13.10 -8.25 32.96
CA ASP A 100 13.20 -9.35 32.00
C ASP A 100 12.22 -9.17 30.83
N ILE A 101 10.96 -8.80 31.11
CA ILE A 101 9.97 -8.57 30.04
C ILE A 101 10.34 -7.32 29.22
N ALA A 102 10.90 -6.28 29.85
CA ALA A 102 11.35 -5.09 29.12
C ALA A 102 12.54 -5.41 28.21
N GLU A 103 13.45 -6.29 28.65
CA GLU A 103 14.52 -6.80 27.81
C GLU A 103 13.98 -7.63 26.64
N MET A 104 12.97 -8.47 26.85
CA MET A 104 12.32 -9.21 25.76
C MET A 104 11.71 -8.28 24.70
N GLU A 105 10.96 -7.26 25.11
CA GLU A 105 10.38 -6.28 24.16
C GLU A 105 11.48 -5.43 23.48
N ARG A 106 12.62 -5.19 24.13
CA ARG A 106 13.81 -4.58 23.49
C ARG A 106 14.32 -5.45 22.34
N TRP A 107 14.42 -6.76 22.55
CA TRP A 107 14.84 -7.69 21.48
C TRP A 107 13.84 -7.74 20.33
N ASP A 108 12.54 -7.69 20.62
CA ASP A 108 11.50 -7.60 19.59
C ASP A 108 11.61 -6.30 18.77
N PHE A 109 11.86 -5.17 19.44
CA PHE A 109 12.12 -3.90 18.76
C PHE A 109 13.37 -3.94 17.88
N MET A 110 14.46 -4.55 18.36
CA MET A 110 15.66 -4.76 17.55
C MET A 110 15.37 -5.65 16.33
N GLY A 111 14.62 -6.74 16.52
CA GLY A 111 14.20 -7.60 15.41
C GLY A 111 13.37 -6.86 14.35
N GLU A 112 12.46 -5.97 14.75
CA GLU A 112 11.74 -5.10 13.81
C GLU A 112 12.69 -4.14 13.06
N CYS A 113 13.66 -3.55 13.76
CA CYS A 113 14.67 -2.69 13.14
C CYS A 113 15.54 -3.44 12.14
N ASP A 114 15.91 -4.68 12.46
CA ASP A 114 16.68 -5.54 11.59
C ASP A 114 15.90 -5.90 10.32
N LEU A 115 14.60 -6.19 10.45
CA LEU A 115 13.73 -6.41 9.29
C LEU A 115 13.66 -5.18 8.38
N LEU A 116 13.62 -3.97 8.95
CA LEU A 116 13.65 -2.74 8.15
C LEU A 116 15.00 -2.56 7.43
N ALA A 117 16.11 -2.85 8.10
CA ALA A 117 17.44 -2.79 7.48
C ALA A 117 17.60 -3.84 6.36
N LEU A 118 17.06 -5.05 6.53
CA LEU A 118 17.05 -6.09 5.50
C LEU A 118 16.20 -5.69 4.28
N GLN A 119 15.05 -5.05 4.50
CA GLN A 119 14.22 -4.52 3.41
C GLN A 119 14.96 -3.43 2.62
N GLU A 120 15.70 -2.55 3.31
CA GLU A 120 16.52 -1.54 2.63
C GLU A 120 17.66 -2.17 1.84
N LEU A 121 18.29 -3.23 2.35
CA LEU A 121 19.31 -3.98 1.61
C LEU A 121 18.76 -4.58 0.32
N GLU A 122 17.56 -5.19 0.36
CA GLU A 122 16.89 -5.70 -0.83
C GLU A 122 16.57 -4.58 -1.84
N ALA A 123 16.08 -3.44 -1.36
CA ALA A 123 15.80 -2.28 -2.18
C ALA A 123 17.08 -1.70 -2.82
N LEU A 124 18.19 -1.68 -2.07
CA LEU A 124 19.50 -1.27 -2.54
C LEU A 124 20.02 -2.20 -3.63
N GLU A 125 19.90 -3.52 -3.47
CA GLU A 125 20.28 -4.51 -4.48
C GLU A 125 19.48 -4.30 -5.78
N GLY A 126 18.15 -4.16 -5.67
CA GLY A 126 17.28 -3.88 -6.82
C GLY A 126 17.63 -2.57 -7.53
N SER A 127 17.85 -1.50 -6.76
CA SER A 127 18.23 -0.18 -7.28
C SER A 127 19.58 -0.20 -7.98
N THR A 128 20.59 -0.84 -7.38
CA THR A 128 21.95 -0.92 -7.93
C THR A 128 21.99 -1.76 -9.19
N ALA A 129 21.30 -2.91 -9.23
CA ALA A 129 21.14 -3.72 -10.44
C ALA A 129 20.43 -2.94 -11.56
N GLY A 130 19.44 -2.11 -11.21
CA GLY A 130 18.80 -1.19 -12.15
C GLY A 130 19.76 -0.13 -12.71
N ARG A 131 20.55 0.50 -11.84
CA ARG A 131 21.55 1.52 -12.22
C ARG A 131 22.65 0.96 -13.11
N LEU A 132 23.17 -0.23 -12.79
CA LEU A 132 24.20 -0.92 -13.57
C LEU A 132 23.67 -1.25 -14.98
N ARG A 133 22.52 -1.93 -15.07
CA ARG A 133 21.87 -2.24 -16.36
C ARG A 133 21.57 -0.99 -17.17
N GLY A 134 21.07 0.07 -16.53
CA GLY A 134 20.80 1.34 -17.19
C GLY A 134 22.05 2.03 -17.73
N ALA A 135 23.20 1.91 -17.06
CA ALA A 135 24.47 2.41 -17.58
C ALA A 135 24.97 1.56 -18.77
N GLU A 136 24.91 0.24 -18.66
CA GLU A 136 25.33 -0.70 -19.71
C GLU A 136 24.49 -0.58 -20.97
N VAL A 137 23.16 -0.50 -20.86
CA VAL A 137 22.26 -0.38 -22.02
C VAL A 137 22.51 0.91 -22.79
N ARG A 138 22.71 2.04 -22.10
CA ARG A 138 22.94 3.35 -22.74
C ARG A 138 24.24 3.40 -23.52
N VAL A 139 25.35 2.94 -22.91
CA VAL A 139 26.63 2.91 -23.62
C VAL A 139 26.62 1.81 -24.68
N GLY A 140 26.03 0.65 -24.38
CA GLY A 140 25.93 -0.46 -25.32
C GLY A 140 25.07 -0.18 -26.56
N SER A 141 24.08 0.71 -26.51
CA SER A 141 23.39 1.17 -27.72
C SER A 141 24.28 2.08 -28.56
N ALA A 142 24.97 3.05 -27.94
CA ALA A 142 25.86 3.96 -28.65
C ALA A 142 27.06 3.24 -29.29
N LEU A 143 27.62 2.23 -28.61
CA LEU A 143 28.69 1.39 -29.16
C LEU A 143 28.22 0.58 -30.37
N ARG A 144 27.03 -0.02 -30.32
CA ARG A 144 26.45 -0.76 -31.46
C ARG A 144 26.20 0.16 -32.67
N GLU A 145 25.75 1.38 -32.44
CA GLU A 145 25.59 2.37 -33.51
C GLU A 145 26.94 2.79 -34.11
N ALA A 146 27.97 2.99 -33.28
CA ALA A 146 29.33 3.26 -33.74
C ALA A 146 29.89 2.11 -34.58
N GLU A 147 29.72 0.86 -34.15
CA GLU A 147 30.13 -0.34 -34.89
C GLU A 147 29.44 -0.44 -36.27
N LEU A 148 28.13 -0.20 -36.32
CA LEU A 148 27.37 -0.19 -37.57
C LEU A 148 27.85 0.93 -38.51
N TYR A 149 28.18 2.09 -37.96
CA TYR A 149 28.69 3.22 -38.72
C TYR A 149 30.11 2.96 -39.26
N ILE A 150 31.01 2.42 -38.44
CA ILE A 150 32.34 1.96 -38.88
C ILE A 150 32.19 0.92 -40.00
N ALA A 151 31.31 -0.07 -39.84
CA ALA A 151 31.08 -1.09 -40.86
C ALA A 151 30.58 -0.49 -42.19
N ARG A 152 29.76 0.57 -42.15
CA ARG A 152 29.33 1.32 -43.33
C ARG A 152 30.51 2.04 -44.00
N LEU A 153 31.31 2.77 -43.23
CA LEU A 153 32.50 3.48 -43.71
C LEU A 153 33.52 2.49 -44.34
N GLN A 154 33.72 1.33 -43.73
CA GLN A 154 34.59 0.29 -44.27
C GLN A 154 34.08 -0.29 -45.59
N ARG A 155 32.76 -0.41 -45.77
CA ARG A 155 32.17 -0.83 -47.06
C ARG A 155 32.41 0.23 -48.14
N GLU A 156 32.17 1.50 -47.83
CA GLU A 156 32.44 2.63 -48.75
C GLU A 156 33.93 2.71 -49.14
N ALA A 157 34.84 2.45 -48.21
CA ALA A 157 36.28 2.42 -48.50
C ALA A 157 36.70 1.27 -49.43
N ARG A 158 35.95 0.15 -49.42
CA ARG A 158 36.20 -1.02 -50.31
C ARG A 158 35.67 -0.82 -51.72
N ASP A 159 34.77 0.13 -51.93
CA ASP A 159 34.22 0.37 -53.27
C ASP A 159 35.33 0.86 -54.22
N PRO A 160 35.45 0.26 -55.42
CA PRO A 160 36.51 0.60 -56.37
C PRO A 160 36.37 2.02 -56.93
N SER A 161 35.16 2.58 -56.90
CA SER A 161 34.85 3.93 -57.36
C SER A 161 35.18 5.04 -56.35
N CYS A 162 35.62 4.68 -55.14
CA CYS A 162 35.90 5.64 -54.07
C CYS A 162 37.28 6.33 -54.29
N PRO A 163 37.35 7.68 -54.31
CA PRO A 163 38.61 8.39 -54.55
C PRO A 163 39.61 8.21 -53.41
N LEU A 164 40.90 8.30 -53.72
CA LEU A 164 42.00 8.12 -52.76
C LEU A 164 41.89 9.08 -51.56
N ASP A 165 41.56 10.34 -51.81
CA ASP A 165 41.39 11.35 -50.76
C ASP A 165 40.24 10.97 -49.80
N ARG A 166 39.12 10.49 -50.33
CA ARG A 166 37.99 10.00 -49.52
C ARG A 166 38.36 8.78 -48.70
N ARG A 167 39.12 7.83 -49.25
CA ARG A 167 39.62 6.68 -48.48
C ARG A 167 40.53 7.09 -47.31
N SER A 168 41.38 8.09 -47.51
CA SER A 168 42.24 8.61 -46.43
C SER A 168 41.41 9.29 -45.33
N TRP A 169 40.38 10.06 -45.71
CA TRP A 169 39.43 10.67 -44.79
C TRP A 169 38.63 9.62 -44.01
N ILE A 170 38.15 8.56 -44.68
CA ILE A 170 37.43 7.46 -44.02
C ILE A 170 38.30 6.80 -42.94
N LYS A 171 39.59 6.55 -43.23
CA LYS A 171 40.52 5.95 -42.24
C LYS A 171 40.67 6.84 -41.01
N GLN A 172 40.98 8.13 -41.22
CA GLN A 172 41.10 9.10 -40.12
C GLN A 172 39.80 9.17 -39.29
N ARG A 173 38.64 9.05 -39.95
CA ARG A 173 37.35 9.07 -39.27
C ARG A 173 37.10 7.81 -38.45
N ILE A 174 37.45 6.63 -38.98
CA ILE A 174 37.38 5.37 -38.23
C ILE A 174 38.27 5.46 -36.99
N ASP A 175 39.53 5.92 -37.14
CA ASP A 175 40.46 6.10 -36.03
C ASP A 175 39.88 7.04 -34.95
N ALA A 176 39.27 8.16 -35.36
CA ALA A 176 38.62 9.09 -34.44
C ALA A 176 37.42 8.47 -33.70
N ILE A 177 36.63 7.60 -34.36
CA ILE A 177 35.51 6.91 -33.71
C ILE A 177 36.03 5.85 -32.73
N ASP A 178 37.06 5.10 -33.11
CA ASP A 178 37.69 4.09 -32.25
C ASP A 178 38.25 4.74 -30.97
N GLU A 179 38.89 5.91 -31.07
CA GLU A 179 39.30 6.70 -29.91
C GLU A 179 38.11 7.08 -29.00
N GLN A 180 36.98 7.51 -29.58
CA GLN A 180 35.78 7.83 -28.81
C GLN A 180 35.16 6.59 -28.16
N VAL A 181 35.21 5.43 -28.81
CA VAL A 181 34.76 4.14 -28.28
C VAL A 181 35.60 3.74 -27.06
N GLU A 182 36.93 3.86 -27.15
CA GLU A 182 37.83 3.58 -26.02
C GLU A 182 37.58 4.53 -24.85
N LEU A 183 37.36 5.83 -25.11
CA LEU A 183 36.99 6.79 -24.07
C LEU A 183 35.63 6.46 -23.43
N ALA A 184 34.63 6.09 -24.23
CA ALA A 184 33.30 5.71 -23.76
C ALA A 184 33.33 4.43 -22.89
N THR A 185 34.08 3.42 -23.32
CA THR A 185 34.23 2.16 -22.56
C THR A 185 35.01 2.38 -21.26
N ALA A 186 36.07 3.19 -21.28
CA ALA A 186 36.82 3.54 -20.08
C ALA A 186 35.96 4.31 -19.08
N SER A 187 35.13 5.25 -19.57
CA SER A 187 34.16 5.99 -18.75
C SER A 187 33.09 5.07 -18.14
N LEU A 188 32.51 4.15 -18.93
CA LEU A 188 31.57 3.15 -18.42
C LEU A 188 32.19 2.31 -17.31
N ARG A 189 33.42 1.81 -17.49
CA ARG A 189 34.14 1.03 -16.46
C ARG A 189 34.38 1.83 -15.18
N ARG A 190 34.65 3.14 -15.27
CA ARG A 190 34.75 4.01 -14.08
C ARG A 190 33.38 4.13 -13.42
N ARG A 191 32.33 4.43 -14.19
CA ARG A 191 30.98 4.60 -13.67
C ARG A 191 30.43 3.35 -12.98
N LEU A 192 30.63 2.16 -13.56
CA LEU A 192 30.21 0.90 -12.95
C LEU A 192 30.95 0.65 -11.63
N ARG A 193 32.24 0.99 -11.54
CA ARG A 193 33.00 0.92 -10.28
C ARG A 193 32.47 1.88 -9.23
N ASP A 194 32.11 3.11 -9.62
CA ASP A 194 31.58 4.10 -8.69
C ASP A 194 30.22 3.65 -8.14
N ILE A 195 29.32 3.15 -8.99
CA ILE A 195 28.02 2.60 -8.57
C ILE A 195 28.20 1.45 -7.58
N ARG A 196 29.14 0.53 -7.84
CA ARG A 196 29.44 -0.59 -6.93
C ARG A 196 30.01 -0.11 -5.61
N ARG A 197 30.95 0.83 -5.62
CA ARG A 197 31.53 1.41 -4.39
C ARG A 197 30.48 2.12 -3.53
N GLU A 198 29.59 2.90 -4.16
CA GLU A 198 28.47 3.54 -3.45
C GLU A 198 27.54 2.50 -2.80
N ALA A 199 27.24 1.42 -3.53
CA ALA A 199 26.42 0.31 -3.04
C ALA A 199 27.08 -0.39 -1.85
N GLU A 200 28.35 -0.78 -1.99
CA GLU A 200 29.14 -1.44 -0.96
C GLU A 200 29.25 -0.57 0.31
N GLN A 201 29.42 0.75 0.17
CA GLN A 201 29.47 1.66 1.33
C GLN A 201 28.16 1.68 2.10
N LYS A 202 27.03 1.77 1.39
CA LYS A 202 25.69 1.76 2.00
C LYS A 202 25.37 0.40 2.62
N GLU A 203 25.63 -0.68 1.90
CA GLU A 203 25.47 -2.04 2.40
C GLU A 203 26.29 -2.25 3.68
N ASN A 204 27.57 -1.86 3.69
CA ASN A 204 28.41 -1.96 4.88
C ASN A 204 27.88 -1.11 6.05
N SER A 205 27.27 0.04 5.78
CA SER A 205 26.64 0.84 6.84
C SER A 205 25.43 0.15 7.44
N LEU A 206 24.61 -0.51 6.62
CA LEU A 206 23.44 -1.28 7.05
C LEU A 206 23.86 -2.54 7.82
N TRP A 207 24.89 -3.25 7.36
CA TRP A 207 25.45 -4.38 8.11
C TRP A 207 26.02 -3.99 9.47
N ARG A 208 26.57 -2.79 9.60
CA ARG A 208 27.04 -2.28 10.90
C ARG A 208 25.88 -1.96 11.83
N SER A 209 24.77 -1.41 11.32
CA SER A 209 23.60 -1.13 12.18
C SER A 209 22.93 -2.40 12.69
N LEU A 210 22.95 -3.50 11.93
CA LEU A 210 22.45 -4.80 12.38
C LEU A 210 23.25 -5.39 13.57
N ARG A 211 24.41 -4.81 13.90
CA ARG A 211 25.23 -5.22 15.05
C ARG A 211 25.11 -4.28 16.23
N GLN A 212 24.37 -3.18 16.09
CA GLN A 212 24.20 -2.21 17.16
C GLN A 212 23.07 -2.66 18.09
N GLU A 213 23.29 -2.51 19.38
CA GLU A 213 22.26 -2.74 20.38
C GLU A 213 21.42 -1.47 20.54
N ALA A 214 20.12 -1.66 20.81
CA ALA A 214 19.24 -0.55 21.14
C ALA A 214 19.54 -0.02 22.54
N GLU A 215 19.68 1.30 22.65
CA GLU A 215 19.72 2.00 23.93
C GLU A 215 18.31 2.05 24.51
N VAL A 216 18.19 1.77 25.80
CA VAL A 216 16.91 1.68 26.49
C VAL A 216 16.91 2.64 27.68
N GLU A 217 15.94 3.55 27.70
CA GLU A 217 15.75 4.53 28.76
C GLU A 217 14.39 4.29 29.42
N THR A 218 14.38 4.00 30.72
CA THR A 218 13.13 3.85 31.48
C THR A 218 12.52 5.23 31.73
N LEU A 219 11.29 5.44 31.24
CA LEU A 219 10.57 6.70 31.41
C LEU A 219 9.79 6.76 32.73
N GLY A 220 9.34 5.60 33.23
CA GLY A 220 8.64 5.51 34.49
C GLY A 220 8.02 4.14 34.73
N THR A 221 7.75 3.85 36.01
CA THR A 221 7.10 2.60 36.44
C THR A 221 5.83 2.92 37.22
N VAL A 222 4.75 2.19 36.94
CA VAL A 222 3.41 2.47 37.45
C VAL A 222 2.77 1.20 37.97
N GLN A 223 2.38 1.19 39.23
CA GLN A 223 1.50 0.16 39.75
C GLN A 223 0.06 0.49 39.36
N PHE A 224 -0.72 -0.50 38.93
CA PHE A 224 -2.08 -0.26 38.51
C PHE A 224 -3.08 -1.27 39.06
N THR A 225 -4.33 -0.82 39.16
CA THR A 225 -5.49 -1.68 39.38
C THR A 225 -6.61 -1.25 38.45
N VAL A 226 -7.30 -2.21 37.85
CA VAL A 226 -8.47 -1.98 36.99
C VAL A 226 -9.73 -2.28 37.80
N ARG A 227 -10.54 -1.24 38.05
CA ARG A 227 -11.77 -1.37 38.84
C ARG A 227 -13.01 -1.09 38.00
N ASN A 228 -14.09 -1.79 38.32
CA ASN A 228 -15.41 -1.52 37.78
C ASN A 228 -16.31 -0.95 38.90
N ARG A 229 -16.51 0.37 38.91
CA ARG A 229 -17.25 1.04 39.99
C ARG A 229 -18.76 0.75 39.96
N LEU A 230 -19.31 0.31 38.82
CA LEU A 230 -20.70 -0.16 38.74
C LEU A 230 -20.95 -1.43 39.57
N HIS A 231 -19.97 -2.32 39.68
CA HIS A 231 -20.11 -3.53 40.50
C HIS A 231 -19.87 -3.30 41.99
N GLU A 232 -19.04 -2.32 42.37
CA GLU A 232 -18.84 -1.96 43.79
C GLU A 232 -20.12 -1.43 44.44
N LYS A 233 -20.98 -0.71 43.70
CA LYS A 233 -22.26 -0.23 44.21
C LYS A 233 -23.32 -1.33 44.40
N GLN A 234 -23.09 -2.54 43.88
CA GLN A 234 -24.01 -3.67 44.03
C GLN A 234 -23.69 -4.60 45.21
N VAL A 235 -22.56 -4.45 45.89
CA VAL A 235 -22.22 -5.27 47.07
C VAL A 235 -22.59 -4.52 48.36
N ARG A 236 -23.90 -4.36 48.58
CA ARG A 236 -24.47 -4.18 49.93
C ARG A 236 -25.77 -4.95 50.00
N LEU A 237 -25.67 -6.23 50.32
CA LEU A 237 -26.69 -7.00 51.05
C LEU A 237 -25.98 -8.23 51.65
N PRO A 238 -25.84 -8.33 52.98
CA PRO A 238 -25.63 -9.62 53.61
C PRO A 238 -26.98 -10.35 53.55
N LEU A 239 -27.23 -11.05 52.44
CA LEU A 239 -28.26 -12.08 52.40
C LEU A 239 -27.62 -13.38 52.87
N VAL A 240 -27.46 -13.48 54.19
CA VAL A 240 -27.53 -14.79 54.83
C VAL A 240 -29.01 -15.17 54.82
N GLN A 241 -29.40 -15.96 53.83
CA GLN A 241 -30.52 -16.90 53.97
C GLN A 241 -30.28 -18.06 53.01
N GLU A 242 -29.76 -19.12 53.63
CA GLU A 242 -30.05 -20.52 53.36
C GLU A 242 -29.48 -21.15 52.08
N GLU A 243 -28.45 -21.94 52.32
CA GLU A 243 -28.16 -23.21 51.66
C GLU A 243 -29.41 -23.88 51.09
N VAL A 244 -29.52 -23.92 49.76
CA VAL A 244 -29.64 -25.15 48.95
C VAL A 244 -29.23 -24.76 47.53
N PHE A 245 -28.11 -25.26 47.03
CA PHE A 245 -28.02 -25.89 45.70
C PHE A 245 -26.67 -26.61 45.58
N SER A 246 -26.73 -27.87 46.02
CA SER A 246 -26.20 -29.05 45.34
C SER A 246 -24.78 -29.01 44.75
N ALA A 247 -23.90 -29.71 45.46
CA ALA A 247 -22.92 -30.64 44.92
C ALA A 247 -23.04 -31.01 43.43
N GLY A 248 -21.92 -30.90 42.69
CA GLY A 248 -21.62 -31.82 41.60
C GLY A 248 -22.03 -31.40 40.18
N VAL A 249 -21.77 -30.17 39.76
CA VAL A 249 -21.66 -29.87 38.32
C VAL A 249 -20.21 -30.17 37.92
N SER A 250 -19.94 -31.41 37.51
CA SER A 250 -18.61 -31.81 37.03
C SER A 250 -18.23 -30.99 35.80
N GLU A 251 -16.93 -30.79 35.55
CA GLU A 251 -16.43 -30.11 34.35
C GLU A 251 -17.05 -30.65 33.05
N GLN A 252 -17.46 -31.92 33.04
CA GLN A 252 -18.15 -32.57 31.92
C GLN A 252 -19.53 -31.98 31.64
N SER A 253 -20.31 -31.58 32.65
CA SER A 253 -21.62 -30.96 32.41
C SER A 253 -21.48 -29.49 31.97
N ALA A 254 -20.43 -28.79 32.41
CA ALA A 254 -20.11 -27.46 31.90
C ALA A 254 -19.66 -27.52 30.42
N GLN A 255 -18.89 -28.55 30.05
CA GLN A 255 -18.49 -28.80 28.66
C GLN A 255 -19.68 -29.23 27.79
N LEU A 256 -20.61 -30.04 28.30
CA LEU A 256 -21.85 -30.39 27.60
C LEU A 256 -22.76 -29.19 27.38
N ALA A 257 -22.90 -28.30 28.37
CA ALA A 257 -23.67 -27.06 28.22
C ALA A 257 -23.04 -26.11 27.18
N LEU A 258 -21.71 -26.06 27.10
CA LEU A 258 -21.02 -25.31 26.04
C LEU A 258 -21.22 -25.95 24.66
N ALA A 259 -21.14 -27.28 24.54
CA ALA A 259 -21.39 -27.99 23.29
C ALA A 259 -22.82 -27.77 22.80
N GLU A 260 -23.81 -27.88 23.69
CA GLU A 260 -25.22 -27.63 23.40
C GLU A 260 -25.45 -26.17 22.96
N TYR A 261 -24.75 -25.21 23.59
CA TYR A 261 -24.78 -23.81 23.18
C TYR A 261 -24.22 -23.57 21.77
N PHE A 262 -23.15 -24.29 21.37
CA PHE A 262 -22.60 -24.19 20.02
C PHE A 262 -23.50 -24.81 18.95
N GLU A 263 -24.15 -25.95 19.25
CA GLU A 263 -25.14 -26.54 18.35
C GLU A 263 -26.37 -25.64 18.19
N ASP A 264 -26.82 -25.02 19.28
CA ASP A 264 -27.90 -24.04 19.25
C ASP A 264 -27.52 -22.75 18.53
N ALA A 265 -26.25 -22.32 18.59
CA ALA A 265 -25.77 -21.16 17.86
C ALA A 265 -25.87 -21.36 16.34
N ALA A 266 -25.60 -22.57 15.84
CA ALA A 266 -25.77 -22.92 14.43
C ALA A 266 -27.26 -22.89 14.02
N LYS A 267 -28.15 -23.46 14.84
CA LYS A 267 -29.61 -23.42 14.61
C LYS A 267 -30.14 -21.98 14.62
N ARG A 268 -29.67 -21.13 15.54
CA ARG A 268 -30.02 -19.69 15.60
C ARG A 268 -29.53 -18.92 14.39
N LYS A 269 -28.35 -19.24 13.84
CA LYS A 269 -27.82 -18.62 12.62
C LYS A 269 -28.66 -18.99 11.40
N GLN A 270 -29.06 -20.26 11.27
CA GLN A 270 -29.96 -20.72 10.21
C GLN A 270 -31.36 -20.09 10.33
N ALA A 271 -31.92 -19.99 11.54
CA ALA A 271 -33.20 -19.32 11.78
C ALA A 271 -33.17 -17.84 11.41
N ARG A 272 -32.09 -17.12 11.76
CA ARG A 272 -31.88 -15.71 11.35
C ARG A 272 -31.75 -15.56 9.84
N GLN A 273 -31.12 -16.52 9.16
CA GLN A 273 -30.97 -16.49 7.71
C GLN A 273 -32.31 -16.72 7.00
N LYS A 274 -33.11 -17.71 7.45
CA LYS A 274 -34.48 -17.93 6.95
C LYS A 274 -35.37 -16.70 7.17
N LYS A 275 -35.27 -16.04 8.33
CA LYS A 275 -36.01 -14.80 8.61
C LYS A 275 -35.63 -13.68 7.65
N ARG A 276 -34.33 -13.49 7.35
CA ARG A 276 -33.86 -12.51 6.37
C ARG A 276 -34.32 -12.80 4.95
N GLU A 277 -34.40 -14.08 4.57
CA GLU A 277 -34.91 -14.50 3.26
C GLU A 277 -36.40 -14.20 3.14
N GLN A 278 -37.20 -14.47 4.18
CA GLN A 278 -38.62 -14.12 4.23
C GLN A 278 -38.84 -12.61 4.14
N GLU A 279 -38.11 -11.82 4.93
CA GLU A 279 -38.17 -10.34 4.88
C GLU A 279 -37.78 -9.81 3.48
N ALA A 280 -36.79 -10.41 2.82
CA ALA A 280 -36.39 -10.04 1.47
C ALA A 280 -37.45 -10.40 0.41
N GLU A 281 -38.15 -11.53 0.55
CA GLU A 281 -39.26 -11.90 -0.32
C GLU A 281 -40.47 -10.97 -0.14
N GLU A 282 -40.81 -10.62 1.10
CA GLU A 282 -41.85 -9.66 1.41
C GLU A 282 -41.53 -8.28 0.82
N ALA A 283 -40.29 -7.80 0.98
CA ALA A 283 -39.84 -6.55 0.38
C ALA A 283 -39.95 -6.57 -1.15
N LYS A 284 -39.61 -7.68 -1.82
CA LYS A 284 -39.78 -7.84 -3.27
C LYS A 284 -41.26 -7.81 -3.67
N LYS A 285 -42.15 -8.46 -2.91
CA LYS A 285 -43.61 -8.41 -3.17
C LYS A 285 -44.15 -6.99 -3.03
N LEU A 286 -43.76 -6.27 -1.98
CA LEU A 286 -44.12 -4.86 -1.75
C LEU A 286 -43.63 -3.96 -2.90
N GLN A 287 -42.41 -4.19 -3.39
CA GLN A 287 -41.86 -3.44 -4.53
C GLN A 287 -42.63 -3.72 -5.83
N ARG A 288 -43.06 -4.96 -6.07
CA ARG A 288 -43.90 -5.32 -7.23
C ARG A 288 -45.27 -4.64 -7.14
N GLN A 289 -45.91 -4.64 -5.96
CA GLN A 289 -47.18 -3.93 -5.75
C GLN A 289 -47.04 -2.43 -5.99
N ARG A 290 -45.97 -1.80 -5.50
CA ARG A 290 -45.69 -0.36 -5.78
C ARG A 290 -45.53 -0.08 -7.27
N LYS A 291 -44.84 -0.96 -8.01
CA LYS A 291 -44.69 -0.82 -9.48
C LYS A 291 -46.02 -0.96 -10.21
N MET A 292 -46.86 -1.93 -9.83
CA MET A 292 -48.20 -2.11 -10.42
C MET A 292 -49.10 -0.90 -10.14
N ALA A 293 -49.15 -0.42 -8.90
CA ALA A 293 -49.91 0.77 -8.52
C ALA A 293 -49.42 2.04 -9.27
N ALA A 294 -48.11 2.17 -9.50
CA ALA A 294 -47.56 3.28 -10.30
C ALA A 294 -47.97 3.20 -11.78
N VAL A 295 -48.05 2.00 -12.35
CA VAL A 295 -48.54 1.79 -13.72
C VAL A 295 -50.03 2.10 -13.84
N GLU A 296 -50.85 1.70 -12.86
CA GLU A 296 -52.28 2.05 -12.82
C GLU A 296 -52.52 3.55 -12.66
N ARG A 297 -51.72 4.23 -11.82
CA ARG A 297 -51.73 5.71 -11.72
C ARG A 297 -51.37 6.37 -13.05
N LYS A 298 -50.40 5.83 -13.80
CA LYS A 298 -50.06 6.35 -15.14
C LYS A 298 -51.15 6.09 -16.17
N LYS A 299 -51.84 4.94 -16.13
CA LYS A 299 -52.98 4.65 -17.02
C LYS A 299 -54.19 5.54 -16.73
N SER A 300 -54.51 5.75 -15.45
CA SER A 300 -55.61 6.65 -15.04
C SER A 300 -55.31 8.12 -15.32
N ALA A 301 -54.05 8.57 -15.17
CA ALA A 301 -53.63 9.91 -15.57
C ALA A 301 -53.75 10.12 -17.09
N ARG A 302 -53.35 9.12 -17.90
CA ARG A 302 -53.45 9.19 -19.36
C ARG A 302 -54.89 9.25 -19.86
N ASN A 303 -55.83 8.59 -19.16
CA ASN A 303 -57.26 8.66 -19.48
C ASN A 303 -57.94 9.96 -19.02
N LYS A 304 -57.38 10.70 -18.05
CA LYS A 304 -57.91 12.03 -17.64
C LYS A 304 -57.48 13.18 -18.54
N THR A 305 -56.38 13.04 -19.29
CA THR A 305 -55.90 14.06 -20.24
C THR A 305 -56.59 14.03 -21.61
N THR A 306 -57.51 13.11 -21.87
CA THR A 306 -58.22 13.01 -23.16
C THR A 306 -59.64 13.61 -23.12
N SER A 307 -60.05 14.23 -22.00
CA SER A 307 -61.40 14.80 -21.84
C SER A 307 -61.42 16.22 -21.25
N HIS A 308 -60.35 17.00 -21.48
CA HIS A 308 -60.37 18.43 -21.21
C HIS A 308 -59.47 19.19 -22.19
N SER A 309 -59.87 19.18 -23.47
CA SER A 309 -59.41 20.18 -24.44
C SER A 309 -60.63 20.97 -24.90
N GLN A 310 -60.94 22.05 -24.20
CA GLN A 310 -61.62 23.21 -24.77
C GLN A 310 -61.60 24.37 -23.75
N ILE A 311 -61.30 25.57 -24.27
CA ILE A 311 -61.57 26.92 -23.72
C ILE A 311 -60.35 27.70 -23.18
N ASP A 312 -59.93 28.64 -24.05
CA ASP A 312 -59.52 30.05 -23.88
C ASP A 312 -58.13 30.54 -23.37
N LYS A 313 -57.40 31.10 -24.37
CA LYS A 313 -56.69 32.40 -24.48
C LYS A 313 -56.37 33.22 -23.19
N ALA A 314 -55.09 33.63 -23.03
CA ALA A 314 -54.59 35.00 -23.30
C ALA A 314 -53.17 35.31 -22.73
N LYS A 315 -52.40 36.12 -23.49
CA LYS A 315 -51.36 37.16 -23.14
C LYS A 315 -50.05 36.82 -22.38
N VAL A 316 -48.93 36.67 -23.15
CA VAL A 316 -47.68 37.52 -23.30
C VAL A 316 -47.07 38.24 -22.05
N PRO A 317 -45.74 38.59 -21.93
CA PRO A 317 -44.48 38.25 -22.67
C PRO A 317 -43.30 37.73 -21.78
N ALA A 318 -42.21 37.22 -22.38
CA ALA A 318 -40.81 37.71 -22.33
C ALA A 318 -39.93 36.54 -21.83
N GLN A 319 -38.71 36.22 -22.28
CA GLN A 319 -37.64 36.96 -22.91
C GLN A 319 -36.61 35.94 -23.48
N THR A 320 -35.93 36.34 -24.57
CA THR A 320 -34.54 36.01 -24.97
C THR A 320 -34.09 34.59 -25.36
N LYS A 321 -33.88 34.46 -26.69
CA LYS A 321 -32.97 33.62 -27.50
C LYS A 321 -31.47 33.70 -27.04
N PRO A 322 -30.48 32.96 -27.61
CA PRO A 322 -30.49 32.29 -28.91
C PRO A 322 -29.85 30.89 -29.05
N ARG A 323 -30.36 30.25 -30.09
CA ARG A 323 -29.81 29.15 -30.89
C ARG A 323 -28.88 29.76 -31.94
N VAL A 324 -27.66 29.24 -32.09
CA VAL A 324 -26.85 29.43 -33.31
C VAL A 324 -26.90 28.13 -34.10
N ALA A 325 -27.33 28.25 -35.34
CA ALA A 325 -27.31 27.20 -36.33
C ALA A 325 -26.41 27.64 -37.50
N GLU A 326 -25.98 26.63 -38.26
CA GLU A 326 -25.49 26.69 -39.64
C GLU A 326 -24.05 27.19 -39.86
N ARG A 327 -23.22 26.38 -40.53
CA ARG A 327 -23.10 26.44 -42.00
C ARG A 327 -22.17 25.35 -42.55
N LYS A 328 -22.63 24.73 -43.64
CA LYS A 328 -21.85 23.97 -44.61
C LYS A 328 -20.89 24.91 -45.34
N ALA A 329 -19.73 24.42 -45.79
CA ALA A 329 -19.31 24.41 -47.20
C ALA A 329 -17.81 24.09 -47.34
N THR A 330 -17.53 23.06 -48.14
CA THR A 330 -16.28 22.84 -48.86
C THR A 330 -16.06 23.95 -49.89
N PRO A 331 -14.81 24.29 -50.22
CA PRO A 331 -14.46 24.31 -51.64
C PRO A 331 -13.08 23.68 -51.93
N GLN A 332 -13.03 22.91 -53.03
CA GLN A 332 -11.81 22.62 -53.77
C GLN A 332 -11.38 23.86 -54.55
N LEU A 333 -10.08 24.13 -54.64
CA LEU A 333 -9.47 24.74 -55.82
C LEU A 333 -7.97 24.41 -55.87
N ARG A 334 -7.56 23.94 -57.05
CA ARG A 334 -6.20 23.64 -57.50
C ARG A 334 -5.42 24.94 -57.73
N HIS A 335 -4.10 24.91 -57.54
CA HIS A 335 -3.09 25.42 -58.50
C HIS A 335 -1.67 25.08 -58.00
N ASP A 336 -1.00 24.24 -58.80
CA ASP A 336 0.41 24.23 -59.25
C ASP A 336 1.62 24.27 -58.27
N PRO A 337 2.72 23.58 -58.63
CA PRO A 337 3.80 23.22 -57.71
C PRO A 337 4.91 24.29 -57.66
N PRO A 338 5.53 24.56 -56.50
CA PRO A 338 6.81 25.23 -56.48
C PRO A 338 7.95 24.24 -56.76
N ALA A 339 8.93 24.76 -57.49
CA ALA A 339 10.15 24.14 -57.96
C ALA A 339 10.88 23.28 -56.92
N ILE A 340 11.46 22.19 -57.42
CA ILE A 340 12.49 21.39 -56.77
C ILE A 340 13.75 22.26 -56.61
N PRO A 341 14.21 22.60 -55.39
CA PRO A 341 15.62 22.91 -55.21
C PRO A 341 16.39 21.59 -55.22
N ALA A 342 17.47 21.56 -55.99
CA ALA A 342 18.43 20.46 -56.01
C ALA A 342 18.86 20.10 -54.57
N ARG A 343 18.43 18.93 -54.11
CA ARG A 343 18.99 18.27 -52.93
C ARG A 343 20.27 17.58 -53.36
N GLU A 344 21.38 18.31 -53.30
CA GLU A 344 22.71 17.71 -53.25
C GLU A 344 23.25 17.84 -51.81
N SER A 345 23.76 16.71 -51.31
CA SER A 345 24.72 16.49 -50.20
C SER A 345 24.42 16.85 -48.72
N THR A 346 23.28 17.43 -48.32
CA THR A 346 23.07 17.79 -46.89
C THR A 346 22.60 16.66 -45.95
N VAL A 347 22.19 15.49 -46.47
CA VAL A 347 21.64 14.40 -45.64
C VAL A 347 22.72 13.54 -44.98
N GLU A 348 23.93 13.48 -45.54
CA GLU A 348 25.01 12.65 -44.98
C GLU A 348 25.70 13.34 -43.79
N GLN A 349 25.89 14.66 -43.84
CA GLN A 349 26.46 15.45 -42.75
C GLN A 349 25.59 15.48 -41.48
N GLN A 350 24.26 15.33 -41.58
CA GLN A 350 23.38 15.31 -40.42
C GLN A 350 23.50 14.02 -39.60
N GLY A 351 23.68 12.86 -40.25
CA GLY A 351 23.94 11.60 -39.54
C GLY A 351 25.35 11.52 -38.93
N GLU A 352 26.28 12.34 -39.43
CA GLU A 352 27.71 12.37 -39.05
C GLU A 352 27.97 13.03 -37.69
N ASP A 353 27.26 14.11 -37.38
CA ASP A 353 27.33 14.77 -36.06
C ASP A 353 26.54 13.98 -35.01
N ASP A 354 25.46 13.32 -35.42
CA ASP A 354 24.56 12.63 -34.49
C ASP A 354 25.24 11.47 -33.74
N THR A 355 26.12 10.68 -34.37
CA THR A 355 26.77 9.53 -33.71
C THR A 355 27.86 9.95 -32.71
N VAL A 356 28.69 10.92 -33.08
CA VAL A 356 29.71 11.49 -32.16
C VAL A 356 29.02 12.26 -31.04
N HIS A 357 27.97 13.03 -31.36
CA HIS A 357 27.17 13.74 -30.37
C HIS A 357 26.42 12.75 -29.45
N MET A 358 25.95 11.61 -29.95
CA MET A 358 25.34 10.54 -29.13
C MET A 358 26.33 9.94 -28.14
N LEU A 359 27.57 9.65 -28.57
CA LEU A 359 28.63 9.16 -27.68
C LEU A 359 29.03 10.21 -26.64
N GLN A 360 29.21 11.46 -27.05
CA GLN A 360 29.51 12.57 -26.16
C GLN A 360 28.36 12.85 -25.18
N LYS A 361 27.11 12.75 -25.62
CA LYS A 361 25.92 12.89 -24.78
C LYS A 361 25.78 11.74 -23.78
N ALA A 362 26.04 10.51 -24.21
CA ALA A 362 26.08 9.34 -23.33
C ALA A 362 27.18 9.45 -22.26
N LEU A 363 28.29 10.15 -22.57
CA LEU A 363 29.38 10.47 -21.65
C LEU A 363 29.05 11.65 -20.72
N ALA A 364 28.35 12.67 -21.21
CA ALA A 364 28.18 13.95 -20.54
C ALA A 364 26.95 14.04 -19.64
N GLU A 365 25.96 13.15 -19.76
CA GLU A 365 24.75 13.21 -18.92
C GLU A 365 24.98 12.56 -17.54
N PRO A 366 25.21 13.34 -16.45
CA PRO A 366 25.07 12.81 -15.12
C PRO A 366 23.62 12.35 -14.94
N SER A 367 23.43 11.16 -14.39
CA SER A 367 22.13 10.47 -14.28
C SER A 367 21.13 11.13 -13.31
N ARG A 368 21.18 12.46 -13.13
CA ARG A 368 20.21 13.24 -12.34
C ARG A 368 18.76 12.97 -12.77
N SER A 369 18.53 12.51 -14.00
CA SER A 369 17.21 12.21 -14.56
C SER A 369 16.61 10.85 -14.18
N LEU A 370 17.37 9.93 -13.57
CA LEU A 370 16.82 8.64 -13.09
C LEU A 370 16.39 8.69 -11.62
N GLU A 371 17.09 9.46 -10.79
CA GLU A 371 16.73 9.66 -9.37
C GLU A 371 15.44 10.51 -9.24
N SER A 372 15.26 11.53 -10.09
CA SER A 372 14.01 12.31 -10.13
C SER A 372 12.82 11.53 -10.71
N ARG A 373 13.07 10.45 -11.48
CA ARG A 373 12.02 9.59 -12.06
C ARG A 373 11.63 8.41 -11.17
N GLN A 374 12.48 8.02 -10.21
CA GLN A 374 12.11 7.01 -9.21
C GLN A 374 11.35 7.62 -8.02
N HIS A 375 11.58 8.89 -7.69
CA HIS A 375 10.77 9.62 -6.71
C HIS A 375 9.56 10.37 -7.28
N SER A 376 9.44 10.49 -8.61
CA SER A 376 8.13 10.68 -9.21
C SER A 376 7.39 9.34 -9.10
N TYR A 377 6.71 9.15 -7.97
CA TYR A 377 5.52 8.34 -7.92
C TYR A 377 4.73 8.62 -9.20
N ILE A 378 4.48 7.56 -9.95
CA ILE A 378 3.79 7.55 -11.23
C ILE A 378 2.43 8.20 -11.02
N ASP A 379 2.36 9.52 -11.19
CA ASP A 379 1.15 10.27 -11.51
C ASP A 379 0.94 10.20 -13.03
N VAL A 380 1.16 9.01 -13.60
CA VAL A 380 0.63 8.69 -14.93
C VAL A 380 -0.85 8.46 -14.72
N SER A 381 -1.59 9.56 -14.84
CA SER A 381 -3.01 9.58 -15.11
C SER A 381 -3.29 8.91 -16.46
N LEU A 382 -3.20 7.58 -16.49
CA LEU A 382 -3.84 6.73 -17.48
C LEU A 382 -4.38 5.55 -16.68
N ALA A 383 -5.54 5.78 -16.05
CA ALA A 383 -6.40 4.74 -15.52
C ALA A 383 -6.95 3.85 -16.65
N ALA A 384 -6.06 3.25 -17.44
CA ALA A 384 -6.37 2.02 -18.14
C ALA A 384 -6.80 1.05 -17.03
N ASN A 385 -8.04 0.58 -17.07
CA ASN A 385 -8.55 -0.33 -16.04
C ASN A 385 -7.56 -1.50 -15.94
N LEU A 386 -6.89 -1.67 -14.79
CA LEU A 386 -5.97 -2.78 -14.54
C LEU A 386 -6.63 -4.14 -14.80
N VAL A 387 -7.95 -4.19 -14.66
CA VAL A 387 -8.78 -5.34 -15.04
C VAL A 387 -8.76 -5.61 -16.54
N ASP A 388 -8.87 -4.59 -17.39
CA ASP A 388 -8.83 -4.77 -18.85
C ASP A 388 -7.42 -5.23 -19.30
N LYS A 389 -6.35 -4.73 -18.64
CA LYS A 389 -4.99 -5.27 -18.83
C LYS A 389 -4.91 -6.74 -18.42
N LEU A 390 -5.41 -7.09 -17.23
CA LEU A 390 -5.43 -8.48 -16.76
C LEU A 390 -6.21 -9.41 -17.72
N VAL A 391 -7.33 -8.94 -18.27
CA VAL A 391 -8.12 -9.65 -19.30
C VAL A 391 -7.27 -9.88 -20.55
N SER A 392 -6.54 -8.85 -21.01
CA SER A 392 -5.71 -8.93 -22.22
C SER A 392 -4.52 -9.88 -22.11
N LEU A 393 -3.97 -10.07 -20.91
CA LEU A 393 -2.84 -10.97 -20.64
C LEU A 393 -3.24 -12.45 -20.57
N GLY A 394 -4.55 -12.74 -20.51
CA GLY A 394 -5.08 -14.09 -20.64
C GLY A 394 -4.97 -14.97 -19.37
N PRO A 395 -5.26 -16.28 -19.51
CA PRO A 395 -5.52 -17.18 -18.38
C PRO A 395 -4.30 -17.46 -17.52
N ALA A 396 -3.09 -17.51 -18.10
CA ALA A 396 -1.85 -17.76 -17.38
C ALA A 396 -1.57 -16.67 -16.32
N ARG A 397 -1.85 -15.40 -16.65
CA ARG A 397 -1.66 -14.28 -15.72
C ARG A 397 -2.73 -14.29 -14.62
N ALA A 398 -3.96 -14.64 -14.96
CA ALA A 398 -5.04 -14.81 -13.99
C ALA A 398 -4.71 -15.90 -12.95
N GLU A 399 -4.10 -17.01 -13.38
CA GLU A 399 -3.66 -18.07 -12.47
C GLU A 399 -2.54 -17.61 -11.51
N GLN A 400 -1.57 -16.84 -12.00
CA GLN A 400 -0.52 -16.28 -11.15
C GLN A 400 -1.08 -15.30 -10.11
N VAL A 401 -2.03 -14.44 -10.51
CA VAL A 401 -2.75 -13.55 -9.59
C VAL A 401 -3.53 -14.35 -8.53
N GLU A 402 -4.17 -15.45 -8.92
CA GLU A 402 -4.87 -16.34 -7.99
C GLU A 402 -3.91 -16.96 -6.96
N ARG A 403 -2.75 -17.48 -7.42
CA ARG A 403 -1.72 -18.06 -6.52
C ARG A 403 -1.20 -17.02 -5.52
N LEU A 404 -0.89 -15.80 -5.99
CA LEU A 404 -0.43 -14.69 -5.14
C LEU A 404 -1.50 -14.29 -4.11
N CYS A 405 -2.76 -14.17 -4.53
CA CYS A 405 -3.85 -13.80 -3.63
C CYS A 405 -4.17 -14.90 -2.62
N ASN A 406 -4.02 -16.17 -2.99
CA ASN A 406 -4.23 -17.31 -2.10
C ASN A 406 -3.14 -17.33 -1.01
N ALA A 407 -1.88 -17.14 -1.39
CA ALA A 407 -0.77 -17.06 -0.45
C ALA A 407 -0.97 -15.93 0.59
N ARG A 408 -1.51 -14.79 0.15
CA ARG A 408 -1.79 -13.62 1.01
C ARG A 408 -3.18 -13.61 1.66
N ARG A 409 -3.99 -14.67 1.49
CA ARG A 409 -5.37 -14.77 2.01
C ARG A 409 -6.29 -13.60 1.61
N LEU A 410 -6.06 -13.00 0.44
CA LEU A 410 -6.83 -11.84 -0.07
C LEU A 410 -8.05 -12.23 -0.92
N LEU A 411 -8.26 -13.53 -1.14
CA LEU A 411 -9.26 -14.05 -2.07
C LEU A 411 -10.68 -14.08 -1.47
N SER A 412 -11.54 -13.19 -1.95
CA SER A 412 -12.98 -13.24 -1.69
C SER A 412 -13.67 -14.32 -2.57
N PRO A 413 -14.83 -14.85 -2.16
CA PRO A 413 -15.60 -15.78 -2.99
C PRO A 413 -15.99 -15.21 -4.37
N LYS A 414 -16.24 -13.90 -4.44
CA LYS A 414 -16.61 -13.21 -5.70
C LYS A 414 -15.40 -13.07 -6.62
N SER A 415 -14.26 -12.64 -6.10
CA SER A 415 -13.03 -12.51 -6.89
C SER A 415 -12.48 -13.87 -7.33
N ARG A 416 -12.68 -14.94 -6.54
CA ARG A 416 -12.37 -16.32 -6.95
C ARG A 416 -13.18 -16.75 -8.17
N LYS A 417 -14.50 -16.48 -8.18
CA LYS A 417 -15.36 -16.77 -9.34
C LYS A 417 -14.95 -15.96 -10.57
N ALA A 418 -14.63 -14.68 -10.40
CA ALA A 418 -14.16 -13.83 -11.50
C ALA A 418 -12.82 -14.32 -12.09
N LEU A 419 -11.85 -14.70 -11.25
CA LEU A 419 -10.59 -15.29 -11.72
C LEU A 419 -10.78 -16.64 -12.39
N ALA A 420 -11.70 -17.48 -11.92
CA ALA A 420 -12.04 -18.74 -12.57
C ALA A 420 -12.58 -18.54 -14.00
N LYS A 421 -13.44 -17.53 -14.22
CA LYS A 421 -13.92 -17.16 -15.57
C LYS A 421 -12.77 -16.72 -16.49
N LEU A 422 -11.82 -15.94 -15.97
CA LEU A 422 -10.63 -15.52 -16.71
C LEU A 422 -9.70 -16.69 -17.05
N LYS A 423 -9.51 -17.63 -16.13
CA LYS A 423 -8.73 -18.85 -16.37
C LYS A 423 -9.35 -19.75 -17.45
N GLN A 424 -10.67 -19.73 -17.58
CA GLN A 424 -11.40 -20.40 -18.66
C GLN A 424 -11.29 -19.65 -20.01
N GLY A 425 -10.57 -18.53 -20.07
CA GLY A 425 -10.39 -17.74 -21.30
C GLY A 425 -11.58 -16.83 -21.62
N THR A 426 -12.50 -16.60 -20.66
CA THR A 426 -13.65 -15.72 -20.89
C THR A 426 -13.21 -14.26 -20.83
N THR A 427 -13.20 -13.57 -21.98
CA THR A 427 -12.84 -12.15 -22.08
C THR A 427 -14.00 -11.21 -21.73
N ALA A 428 -15.24 -11.70 -21.81
CA ALA A 428 -16.45 -10.97 -21.43
C ALA A 428 -16.76 -11.16 -19.93
N LEU A 429 -16.27 -10.25 -19.09
CA LEU A 429 -16.61 -10.18 -17.67
C LEU A 429 -17.78 -9.23 -17.42
N ASP A 430 -18.74 -9.69 -16.62
CA ASP A 430 -19.84 -8.87 -16.11
C ASP A 430 -19.31 -7.76 -15.18
N ASP A 431 -20.02 -6.63 -15.08
CA ASP A 431 -19.70 -5.54 -14.15
C ASP A 431 -19.41 -5.96 -12.68
N PRO A 432 -20.17 -6.89 -12.06
CA PRO A 432 -19.85 -7.37 -10.72
C PRO A 432 -18.49 -8.09 -10.64
N ASP A 433 -18.12 -8.83 -11.69
CA ASP A 433 -16.83 -9.54 -11.74
C ASP A 433 -15.68 -8.56 -11.95
N ARG A 434 -15.88 -7.56 -12.83
CA ARG A 434 -14.92 -6.46 -13.01
C ARG A 434 -14.69 -5.71 -11.69
N ASN A 435 -15.75 -5.40 -10.95
CA ASN A 435 -15.63 -4.73 -9.65
C ASN A 435 -14.94 -5.61 -8.60
N ALA A 436 -15.23 -6.92 -8.57
CA ALA A 436 -14.54 -7.86 -7.68
C ALA A 436 -13.03 -7.93 -7.97
N LEU A 437 -12.63 -7.92 -9.24
CA LEU A 437 -11.23 -7.88 -9.64
C LEU A 437 -10.57 -6.52 -9.31
N LYS A 438 -11.27 -5.40 -9.50
CA LYS A 438 -10.78 -4.07 -9.06
C LYS A 438 -10.46 -4.06 -7.57
N HIS A 439 -11.37 -4.56 -6.73
CA HIS A 439 -11.14 -4.63 -5.29
C HIS A 439 -9.98 -5.57 -4.93
N LEU A 440 -9.84 -6.72 -5.60
CA LEU A 440 -8.73 -7.64 -5.38
C LEU A 440 -7.38 -6.99 -5.74
N LEU A 441 -7.27 -6.36 -6.90
CA LEU A 441 -6.04 -5.69 -7.33
C LEU A 441 -5.68 -4.51 -6.42
N HIS A 442 -6.68 -3.76 -5.98
CA HIS A 442 -6.49 -2.69 -4.99
C HIS A 442 -5.98 -3.23 -3.64
N ASN A 443 -6.52 -4.36 -3.17
CA ASN A 443 -6.05 -4.98 -1.93
C ASN A 443 -4.63 -5.54 -2.08
N LEU A 444 -4.26 -6.09 -3.24
CA LEU A 444 -2.87 -6.47 -3.53
C LEU A 444 -1.95 -5.25 -3.44
N LYS A 445 -2.34 -4.11 -4.04
CA LYS A 445 -1.56 -2.87 -3.96
C LYS A 445 -1.38 -2.37 -2.53
N LYS A 446 -2.41 -2.49 -1.68
CA LYS A 446 -2.32 -2.19 -0.24
C LYS A 446 -1.30 -3.06 0.52
N THR A 447 -1.02 -4.27 0.03
CA THR A 447 0.00 -5.15 0.62
C THR A 447 1.41 -4.87 0.08
N GLY A 448 1.65 -3.70 -0.52
CA GLY A 448 2.95 -3.30 -1.07
C GLY A 448 3.35 -4.02 -2.36
N PHE A 449 2.45 -4.80 -2.98
CA PHE A 449 2.75 -5.50 -4.24
C PHE A 449 2.62 -4.54 -5.43
N ASP A 450 3.65 -4.50 -6.28
CA ASP A 450 3.65 -3.70 -7.52
C ASP A 450 2.78 -4.35 -8.61
N VAL A 451 1.46 -4.13 -8.50
CA VAL A 451 0.46 -4.61 -9.47
C VAL A 451 0.70 -4.03 -10.86
N ASP A 452 1.16 -2.78 -10.94
CA ASP A 452 1.33 -2.06 -12.19
C ASP A 452 2.54 -2.62 -12.97
N GLY A 453 3.68 -2.80 -12.29
CA GLY A 453 4.85 -3.48 -12.85
C GLY A 453 4.55 -4.91 -13.23
N PHE A 454 3.85 -5.65 -12.36
CA PHE A 454 3.42 -7.02 -12.67
C PHE A 454 2.56 -7.07 -13.92
N LEU A 455 1.51 -6.25 -14.07
CA LEU A 455 0.66 -6.32 -15.27
C LEU A 455 1.31 -5.80 -16.56
N ASN A 456 2.48 -5.15 -16.49
CA ASN A 456 3.17 -4.62 -17.67
C ASN A 456 4.28 -5.55 -18.23
N VAL A 457 4.61 -6.65 -17.55
CA VAL A 457 5.55 -7.66 -18.08
C VAL A 457 4.89 -8.42 -19.22
N LYS A 458 5.40 -8.23 -20.44
CA LYS A 458 4.95 -8.92 -21.67
C LYS A 458 5.37 -10.38 -21.72
#